data_AF-A0A948BY99-F1
#
_entry.id   AF-A0A948BY99-F1
#
_cell.length_a   1.000
_cell.length_b   1.000
_cell.length_c   1.000
_cell.angle_alpha   90.00
_cell.angle_beta   90.00
_cell.angle_gamma   90.00
#
_symmetry.space_group_name_H-M   'P 1'
#
loop_
_entity.id
_entity.type
_entity.pdbx_description
1 polymer ?
#
loop_
_entity_poly.entity_id
_entity_poly.type
_entity_poly.pdbx_seq_one_letter_code
_entity_poly.pdbx_strand_id
1 'polypeptide(L)'
;MRNSTIVTIALTVMASTFFLHSVQAGSPLTAPEDTIIIEGKKPVKFKHAVHLELGVACGECHHDLKHEPLTAEGIGALPSSDALQCATCHNSDFAVAELQQRKNIFHTNCKDCHGKEVNGKKGPTNCTGCHDKKKKAVEGC
;
A
#
# COMPACT_ATOMS: atom_id res chain seq x y z
N MET A 1 21.22 -76.38 -28.42
CA MET A 1 21.02 -76.84 -27.02
C MET A 1 21.82 -75.93 -26.09
N ARG A 2 21.10 -75.22 -25.20
CA ARG A 2 21.55 -74.75 -23.88
C ARG A 2 22.64 -73.65 -23.79
N ASN A 3 22.14 -72.43 -23.58
CA ASN A 3 22.55 -71.36 -22.65
C ASN A 3 24.03 -71.07 -22.40
N SER A 4 24.40 -69.79 -22.55
CA SER A 4 25.12 -69.06 -21.51
C SER A 4 24.92 -67.54 -21.65
N THR A 5 24.19 -66.98 -20.70
CA THR A 5 24.16 -65.56 -20.32
C THR A 5 25.57 -65.08 -19.95
N ILE A 6 25.91 -63.79 -20.18
CA ILE A 6 26.67 -62.90 -19.27
C ILE A 6 26.74 -61.49 -19.93
N VAL A 7 25.90 -60.57 -19.47
CA VAL A 7 26.25 -59.34 -18.72
C VAL A 7 26.84 -58.20 -19.56
N THR A 8 25.96 -57.33 -20.07
CA THR A 8 26.30 -55.96 -20.48
C THR A 8 26.06 -55.05 -19.28
N ILE A 9 27.12 -54.63 -18.58
CA ILE A 9 27.02 -53.58 -17.55
C ILE A 9 26.97 -52.25 -18.28
N ALA A 10 25.77 -51.72 -18.47
CA ALA A 10 25.55 -50.36 -18.91
C ALA A 10 25.89 -49.39 -17.76
N LEU A 11 26.89 -48.56 -17.99
CA LEU A 11 27.30 -47.45 -17.14
C LEU A 11 26.20 -46.38 -17.17
N THR A 12 25.24 -46.44 -16.25
CA THR A 12 24.22 -45.39 -16.09
C THR A 12 24.80 -44.23 -15.30
N VAL A 13 25.22 -43.19 -16.02
CA VAL A 13 25.47 -41.85 -15.48
C VAL A 13 24.15 -41.32 -14.92
N MET A 14 24.08 -41.25 -13.59
CA MET A 14 22.93 -40.71 -12.86
C MET A 14 22.96 -39.18 -13.03
N ALA A 15 22.32 -38.68 -14.09
CA ALA A 15 22.11 -37.26 -14.31
C ALA A 15 21.05 -36.77 -13.32
N SER A 16 21.50 -36.30 -12.16
CA SER A 16 20.72 -35.59 -11.16
C SER A 16 20.23 -34.26 -11.74
N THR A 17 19.02 -34.29 -12.32
CA THR A 17 18.29 -33.09 -12.72
C THR A 17 17.83 -32.34 -11.47
N PHE A 18 18.69 -31.45 -10.98
CA PHE A 18 18.33 -30.41 -10.03
C PHE A 18 17.31 -29.48 -10.71
N PHE A 19 16.02 -29.72 -10.48
CA PHE A 19 14.98 -28.78 -10.86
C PHE A 19 15.12 -27.52 -9.99
N LEU A 20 15.86 -26.54 -10.51
CA LEU A 20 15.84 -25.15 -10.05
C LEU A 20 14.41 -24.63 -10.17
N HIS A 21 13.66 -24.68 -9.08
CA HIS A 21 12.44 -23.92 -8.94
C HIS A 21 12.84 -22.45 -8.76
N SER A 22 12.70 -21.67 -9.83
CA SER A 22 12.83 -20.22 -9.77
C SER A 22 11.76 -19.68 -8.82
N VAL A 23 12.18 -19.24 -7.64
CA VAL A 23 11.35 -18.39 -6.78
C VAL A 23 11.12 -17.08 -7.53
N GLN A 24 9.94 -16.93 -8.12
CA GLN A 24 9.53 -15.66 -8.71
C GLN A 24 9.30 -14.68 -7.56
N ALA A 25 10.31 -13.85 -7.26
CA ALA A 25 10.09 -12.68 -6.43
C ALA A 25 9.03 -11.82 -7.15
N GLY A 26 7.86 -11.69 -6.54
CA GLY A 26 6.84 -10.76 -7.02
C GLY A 26 7.43 -9.36 -7.11
N SER A 27 7.11 -8.63 -8.17
CA SER A 27 7.55 -7.25 -8.34
C SER A 27 7.25 -6.44 -7.07
N PRO A 28 8.18 -5.62 -6.57
CA PRO A 28 7.91 -4.80 -5.38
C PRO A 28 6.73 -3.88 -5.69
N LEU A 29 5.69 -3.98 -4.88
CA LEU A 29 4.54 -3.12 -5.04
C LEU A 29 4.96 -1.68 -4.75
N THR A 30 4.72 -0.82 -5.74
CA THR A 30 5.10 0.58 -5.71
C THR A 30 3.85 1.40 -5.43
N ALA A 31 4.01 2.46 -4.63
CA ALA A 31 2.91 3.39 -4.38
C ALA A 31 2.42 4.00 -5.72
N PRO A 32 1.12 4.34 -5.84
CA PRO A 32 0.62 5.02 -7.03
C PRO A 32 1.47 6.26 -7.36
N GLU A 33 2.00 6.30 -8.58
CA GLU A 33 2.82 7.42 -9.08
C GLU A 33 1.99 8.70 -9.21
N ASP A 34 0.75 8.54 -9.66
CA ASP A 34 -0.17 9.64 -9.88
C ASP A 34 -0.70 10.25 -8.59
N THR A 35 -1.12 11.52 -8.71
CA THR A 35 -1.85 12.20 -7.65
C THR A 35 -3.21 11.56 -7.49
N ILE A 36 -3.50 11.04 -6.29
CA ILE A 36 -4.83 10.53 -5.97
C ILE A 36 -5.72 11.68 -5.48
N ILE A 37 -7.01 11.58 -5.77
CA ILE A 37 -8.03 12.48 -5.24
C ILE A 37 -8.78 11.75 -4.13
N ILE A 38 -8.64 12.24 -2.90
CA ILE A 38 -9.47 11.77 -1.78
C ILE A 38 -10.82 12.45 -1.93
N GLU A 39 -11.79 11.71 -2.45
CA GLU A 39 -13.12 12.18 -2.78
C GLU A 39 -13.98 12.56 -1.56
N GLY A 40 -14.86 13.53 -1.76
CA GLY A 40 -15.84 13.96 -0.75
C GLY A 40 -16.37 15.36 -1.01
N LYS A 41 -17.11 15.92 -0.04
CA LYS A 41 -17.68 17.28 -0.16
C LYS A 41 -16.60 18.36 -0.43
N LYS A 42 -15.39 18.12 0.08
CA LYS A 42 -14.19 18.93 -0.13
C LYS A 42 -13.03 18.00 -0.50
N PRO A 43 -12.79 17.76 -1.79
CA PRO A 43 -11.75 16.82 -2.21
C PRO A 43 -10.36 17.32 -1.80
N VAL A 44 -9.42 16.38 -1.64
CA VAL A 44 -8.01 16.65 -1.32
C VAL A 44 -7.15 15.92 -2.34
N LYS A 45 -6.17 16.62 -2.90
CA LYS A 45 -5.13 16.01 -3.74
C LYS A 45 -4.06 15.44 -2.83
N PHE A 46 -3.73 14.17 -2.99
CA PHE A 46 -2.68 13.49 -2.23
C PHE A 46 -1.64 12.89 -3.19
N LYS A 47 -0.37 13.00 -2.82
CA LYS A 47 0.77 12.49 -3.61
C LYS A 47 1.65 11.62 -2.72
N HIS A 48 1.75 10.33 -3.04
CA HIS A 48 2.64 9.42 -2.31
C HIS A 48 4.10 9.86 -2.43
N ALA A 49 4.56 10.25 -3.63
CA ALA A 49 5.92 10.68 -3.89
C ALA A 49 6.41 11.76 -2.90
N VAL A 50 5.57 12.77 -2.62
CA VAL A 50 5.90 13.85 -1.67
C VAL A 50 6.13 13.30 -0.26
N HIS A 51 5.33 12.34 0.19
CA HIS A 51 5.46 11.79 1.54
C HIS A 51 6.63 10.80 1.64
N LEU A 52 6.83 9.99 0.60
CA LEU A 52 7.95 9.04 0.52
C LEU A 52 9.31 9.76 0.46
N GLU A 53 9.41 10.86 -0.30
CA GLU A 53 10.61 11.72 -0.33
C GLU A 53 10.93 12.34 1.04
N LEU A 54 9.91 12.52 1.88
CA LEU A 54 10.07 12.96 3.27
C LEU A 54 10.34 11.81 4.23
N GLY A 55 10.52 10.58 3.76
CA GLY A 55 10.84 9.41 4.58
C GLY A 55 9.64 8.85 5.36
N VAL A 56 8.41 9.19 4.99
CA VAL A 56 7.21 8.60 5.58
C VAL A 56 7.06 7.16 5.09
N ALA A 57 7.08 6.19 6.00
CA ALA A 57 6.93 4.78 5.64
C ALA A 57 5.47 4.43 5.28
N CYS A 58 5.27 3.37 4.50
CA CYS A 58 3.92 2.93 4.09
C CYS A 58 3.00 2.66 5.30
N GLY A 59 3.58 2.05 6.33
CA GLY A 59 2.90 1.68 7.56
C GLY A 59 2.47 2.86 8.46
N GLU A 60 2.96 4.07 8.21
CA GLU A 60 2.50 5.28 8.91
C GLU A 60 1.05 5.62 8.56
N CYS A 61 0.54 5.13 7.43
CA CYS A 61 -0.85 5.31 7.00
C CYS A 61 -1.60 3.99 6.85
N HIS A 62 -0.94 2.97 6.28
CA HIS A 62 -1.55 1.66 6.06
C HIS A 62 -1.24 0.75 7.25
N HIS A 63 -2.24 0.55 8.10
CA HIS A 63 -2.14 -0.32 9.27
C HIS A 63 -3.13 -1.48 9.18
N ASP A 64 -2.92 -2.51 9.98
CA ASP A 64 -3.85 -3.63 10.11
C ASP A 64 -5.01 -3.32 11.08
N LEU A 65 -5.86 -4.32 11.36
CA LEU A 65 -7.00 -4.18 12.27
C LEU A 65 -6.60 -3.94 13.74
N LYS A 66 -5.36 -4.26 14.12
CA LYS A 66 -4.80 -4.01 15.45
C LYS A 66 -4.04 -2.69 15.52
N HIS A 67 -4.07 -1.90 14.43
CA HIS A 67 -3.32 -0.66 14.28
C HIS A 67 -1.81 -0.86 14.22
N GLU A 68 -1.35 -2.04 13.80
CA GLU A 68 0.06 -2.30 13.55
C GLU A 68 0.43 -1.86 12.12
N PRO A 69 1.59 -1.21 11.92
CA PRO A 69 2.04 -0.76 10.61
C PRO A 69 2.17 -1.91 9.61
N LEU A 70 1.60 -1.77 8.42
CA LEU A 70 1.81 -2.73 7.33
C LEU A 70 3.15 -2.47 6.64
N THR A 71 3.83 -3.55 6.26
CA THR A 71 5.00 -3.48 5.38
C THR A 71 4.57 -3.36 3.92
N ALA A 72 5.50 -3.01 3.02
CA ALA A 72 5.23 -2.97 1.58
C ALA A 72 4.79 -4.35 1.06
N GLU A 73 5.38 -5.43 1.58
CA GLU A 73 5.01 -6.81 1.27
C GLU A 73 3.61 -7.14 1.78
N GLY A 74 3.27 -6.69 3.00
CA GLY A 74 1.94 -6.89 3.58
C GLY A 74 0.84 -6.18 2.79
N ILE A 75 1.10 -4.93 2.38
CA ILE A 75 0.24 -4.18 1.45
C ILE A 75 0.11 -4.95 0.14
N GLY A 76 1.20 -5.53 -0.34
CA GLY A 76 1.22 -6.22 -1.61
C GLY A 76 0.64 -7.63 -1.65
N ALA A 77 0.44 -8.24 -0.50
CA ALA A 77 -0.30 -9.47 -0.36
C ALA A 77 -1.82 -9.27 -0.36
N LEU A 78 -2.31 -8.02 -0.32
CA LEU A 78 -3.75 -7.74 -0.31
C LEU A 78 -4.40 -8.09 -1.65
N PRO A 79 -5.63 -8.62 -1.64
CA PRO A 79 -6.31 -9.07 -2.85
C PRO A 79 -6.75 -7.92 -3.77
N SER A 80 -6.85 -6.69 -3.23
CA SER A 80 -7.21 -5.48 -3.95
C SER A 80 -6.69 -4.25 -3.21
N SER A 81 -6.40 -3.18 -3.95
CA SER A 81 -6.10 -1.86 -3.38
C SER A 81 -7.29 -1.25 -2.64
N ASP A 82 -8.52 -1.73 -2.87
CA ASP A 82 -9.70 -1.30 -2.11
C ASP A 82 -9.57 -1.62 -0.62
N ALA A 83 -8.85 -2.69 -0.26
CA ALA A 83 -8.57 -3.04 1.13
C ALA A 83 -7.70 -1.97 1.85
N LEU A 84 -6.97 -1.14 1.09
CA LEU A 84 -6.15 -0.06 1.63
C LEU A 84 -6.94 1.23 1.87
N GLN A 85 -8.18 1.33 1.36
CA GLN A 85 -9.00 2.50 1.59
C GLN A 85 -9.45 2.51 3.06
N CYS A 86 -9.21 3.62 3.76
CA CYS A 86 -9.52 3.73 5.18
C CYS A 86 -10.97 3.35 5.48
N ALA A 87 -11.89 3.80 4.61
CA ALA A 87 -13.34 3.59 4.75
C ALA A 87 -13.79 2.15 4.53
N THR A 88 -12.94 1.27 4.01
CA THR A 88 -13.25 -0.16 3.88
C THR A 88 -13.39 -0.79 5.26
N CYS A 89 -12.50 -0.45 6.20
CA CYS A 89 -12.58 -0.92 7.59
C CYS A 89 -13.27 0.09 8.51
N HIS A 90 -12.97 1.38 8.35
CA HIS A 90 -13.56 2.45 9.13
C HIS A 90 -14.91 2.89 8.55
N ASN A 91 -15.91 2.03 8.74
CA ASN A 91 -17.27 2.16 8.24
C ASN A 91 -18.27 2.20 9.41
N SER A 92 -19.58 2.07 9.14
CA SER A 92 -20.64 2.08 10.16
C SER A 92 -20.52 1.01 11.22
N ASP A 93 -19.81 -0.08 10.94
CA ASP A 93 -19.69 -1.24 11.80
C ASP A 93 -18.40 -1.19 12.63
N PHE A 94 -17.56 -0.16 12.43
CA PHE A 94 -16.32 0.01 13.18
C PHE A 94 -16.63 0.32 14.65
N ALA A 95 -15.90 -0.33 15.57
CA ALA A 95 -16.21 -0.31 17.00
C ALA A 95 -16.15 1.09 17.64
N VAL A 96 -15.28 1.96 17.14
CA VAL A 96 -15.12 3.33 17.62
C VAL A 96 -15.92 4.28 16.74
N ALA A 97 -17.04 4.79 17.25
CA ALA A 97 -18.01 5.62 16.51
C ALA A 97 -17.35 6.84 15.85
N GLU A 98 -16.40 7.49 16.52
CA GLU A 98 -15.69 8.66 16.01
C GLU A 98 -14.87 8.33 14.77
N LEU A 99 -14.34 7.10 14.69
CA LEU A 99 -13.51 6.65 13.58
C LEU A 99 -14.33 6.08 12.42
N GLN A 100 -15.65 5.96 12.53
CA GLN A 100 -16.52 5.58 11.40
C GLN A 100 -16.59 6.69 10.33
N GLN A 101 -16.32 7.93 10.71
CA GLN A 101 -16.46 9.09 9.84
C GLN A 101 -15.17 9.38 9.08
N ARG A 102 -15.19 9.30 7.74
CA ARG A 102 -14.02 9.61 6.89
C ARG A 102 -13.30 10.91 7.26
N LYS A 103 -14.07 11.96 7.55
CA LYS A 103 -13.53 13.25 7.98
C LYS A 103 -12.62 13.11 9.20
N ASN A 104 -13.05 12.35 10.21
CA ASN A 104 -12.30 12.21 11.45
C ASN A 104 -11.03 11.39 11.23
N ILE A 105 -11.12 10.28 10.50
CA ILE A 105 -9.95 9.44 10.16
C ILE A 105 -8.86 10.28 9.50
N PHE A 106 -9.19 11.01 8.43
CA PHE A 106 -8.22 11.82 7.70
C PHE A 106 -7.75 13.03 8.51
N HIS A 107 -8.64 13.71 9.25
CA HIS A 107 -8.20 14.85 10.04
C HIS A 107 -7.32 14.45 11.22
N THR A 108 -7.57 13.31 11.85
CA THR A 108 -6.67 12.78 12.89
C THR A 108 -5.35 12.38 12.23
N ASN A 109 -5.36 11.43 11.29
CA ASN A 109 -4.11 10.91 10.73
C ASN A 109 -3.27 12.00 10.02
N CYS A 110 -3.88 12.73 9.08
CA CYS A 110 -3.14 13.68 8.26
C CYS A 110 -2.74 14.92 9.05
N LYS A 111 -3.65 15.53 9.82
CA LYS A 111 -3.32 16.79 10.51
C LYS A 111 -2.40 16.56 11.71
N ASP A 112 -2.52 15.43 12.41
CA ASP A 112 -1.66 15.15 13.55
C ASP A 112 -0.23 14.89 13.08
N CYS A 113 -0.04 14.14 11.99
CA CYS A 113 1.26 13.98 11.36
C CYS A 113 1.80 15.32 10.82
N HIS A 114 0.99 16.11 10.11
CA HIS A 114 1.41 17.41 9.59
C HIS A 114 1.76 18.45 10.68
N GLY A 115 1.17 18.33 11.88
CA GLY A 115 1.52 19.15 13.04
C GLY A 115 2.91 18.83 13.60
N LYS A 116 3.41 17.62 13.33
CA LYS A 116 4.76 17.17 13.69
C LYS A 116 5.75 17.57 12.59
N GLU A 117 7.01 17.69 12.99
CA GLU A 117 8.11 17.87 12.05
C GLU A 117 8.64 16.52 11.61
N VAL A 118 8.78 16.32 10.29
CA VAL A 118 9.36 15.14 9.67
C VAL A 118 10.45 15.62 8.73
N ASN A 119 11.69 15.19 8.97
CA ASN A 119 12.86 15.60 8.18
C ASN A 119 12.98 17.11 7.97
N GLY A 120 12.76 17.89 9.04
CA GLY A 120 12.87 19.34 9.03
C GLY A 120 11.71 20.06 8.33
N LYS A 121 10.64 19.36 7.94
CA LYS A 121 9.46 19.94 7.27
C LYS A 121 8.18 19.64 8.05
N LYS A 122 7.20 20.53 7.89
CA LYS A 122 5.84 20.37 8.43
C LYS A 122 4.83 20.41 7.28
N GLY A 123 3.75 19.67 7.44
CA GLY A 123 2.67 19.65 6.48
C GLY A 123 1.64 20.77 6.73
N PRO A 124 0.71 20.99 5.79
CA PRO A 124 -0.39 21.92 5.98
C PRO A 124 -1.36 21.46 7.08
N THR A 125 -1.67 22.34 8.03
CA THR A 125 -2.63 22.08 9.12
C THR A 125 -3.90 22.93 9.02
N ASN A 126 -3.89 23.95 8.17
CA ASN A 126 -5.03 24.82 7.91
C ASN A 126 -5.97 24.21 6.85
N CYS A 127 -7.25 24.56 6.92
CA CYS A 127 -8.31 23.97 6.07
C CYS A 127 -7.99 24.04 4.58
N THR A 128 -7.45 25.18 4.13
CA THR A 128 -7.18 25.47 2.72
C THR A 128 -5.80 25.00 2.26
N GLY A 129 -4.98 24.49 3.17
CA GLY A 129 -3.71 23.86 2.82
C GLY A 129 -3.89 22.45 2.26
N CYS A 130 -5.01 21.79 2.57
CA CYS A 130 -5.37 20.48 2.02
C CYS A 130 -6.59 20.54 1.08
N HIS A 131 -7.60 21.34 1.42
CA HIS A 131 -8.81 21.46 0.60
C HIS A 131 -8.72 22.67 -0.32
N ASP A 132 -8.74 22.43 -1.63
CA ASP A 132 -8.82 23.49 -2.62
C ASP A 132 -10.03 24.38 -2.34
N LYS A 133 -9.82 25.70 -2.27
CA LYS A 133 -10.94 26.64 -2.33
C LYS A 133 -11.59 26.44 -3.68
N LYS A 134 -12.80 25.90 -3.72
CA LYS A 134 -13.62 25.94 -4.94
C LYS A 134 -13.59 27.39 -5.42
N LYS A 135 -12.94 27.67 -6.56
CA LYS A 135 -13.20 28.92 -7.26
C LYS A 135 -14.69 28.85 -7.55
N LYS A 136 -15.49 29.74 -6.97
CA LYS A 136 -16.82 29.97 -7.53
C LYS A 136 -16.56 30.28 -8.99
N ALA A 137 -17.07 29.45 -9.89
CA ALA A 137 -17.15 29.85 -11.28
C ALA A 137 -17.89 31.19 -11.24
N VAL A 138 -17.20 32.24 -11.68
CA VAL A 138 -17.85 33.52 -11.89
C VAL A 138 -18.69 33.29 -13.14
N GLU A 139 -19.91 32.81 -12.94
CA GLU A 139 -20.92 32.84 -13.99
C GLU A 139 -21.25 34.30 -14.23
N GLY A 140 -20.74 34.85 -15.35
CA GLY A 140 -21.27 36.05 -15.99
C GLY A 140 -20.85 37.41 -15.41
N CYS A 141 -19.56 37.75 -15.46
CA CYS A 141 -19.09 39.13 -15.66
C CYS A 141 -17.84 39.13 -16.52
#